data_AF-M3YXR6-F1
#
_entry.id   AF-M3YXR6-F1
#
_cell.length_a   1.000
_cell.length_b   1.000
_cell.length_c   1.000
_cell.angle_alpha   90.00
_cell.angle_beta   90.00
_cell.angle_gamma   90.00
#
_symmetry.space_group_name_H-M   'P 1'
#
loop_
_entity.id
_entity.type
_entity.pdbx_description
1 polymer ?
#
loop_
_entity_poly.entity_id
_entity_poly.type
_entity_poly.pdbx_seq_one_letter_code
_entity_poly.pdbx_strand_id
1 'polypeptide(L)'
;MTSSRSGPRSRRPSAPRAAKAERVGERGPRPAAAVGESGGGLGPVRAWRPGDRSHVMSVVRSSVHAKWVVGKVIGTAMQKTAKVRVTRLVLDPYLLKYFNKRKTYFAHDALQQCTVGDIVLLKALPVPRTKHVKHELAEIIFKVGRVIDPVTGKPCAGTTYLESPVSLETTCLPKNLEELKSSSAQ
;
A
#
# COMPACT_ATOMS: atom_id res chain seq x y z
N MET A 1 41.75 -26.40 -26.59
CA MET A 1 40.42 -26.14 -27.20
C MET A 1 39.53 -27.35 -26.94
N THR A 2 38.66 -27.30 -25.94
CA THR A 2 37.72 -28.39 -25.64
C THR A 2 36.35 -27.78 -25.34
N SER A 3 35.44 -27.90 -26.30
CA SER A 3 34.09 -27.32 -26.29
C SER A 3 33.10 -28.31 -25.67
N SER A 4 32.59 -28.00 -24.47
CA SER A 4 31.49 -28.74 -23.86
C SER A 4 30.14 -28.25 -24.40
N ARG A 5 29.47 -29.08 -25.20
CA ARG A 5 28.14 -28.83 -25.77
C ARG A 5 27.06 -29.03 -24.69
N SER A 6 26.33 -27.98 -24.32
CA SER A 6 25.15 -28.08 -23.45
C SER A 6 23.88 -28.26 -24.30
N GLY A 7 23.16 -29.36 -24.10
CA GLY A 7 21.89 -29.65 -24.78
C GLY A 7 20.69 -28.89 -24.19
N PRO A 8 19.58 -28.70 -24.95
CA PRO A 8 18.45 -27.90 -24.49
C PRO A 8 17.54 -28.67 -23.52
N ARG A 9 17.07 -27.98 -22.48
CA ARG A 9 16.07 -28.48 -21.52
C ARG A 9 14.69 -28.60 -22.19
N SER A 10 14.09 -29.78 -22.11
CA SER A 10 12.73 -30.05 -22.57
C SER A 10 11.68 -29.26 -21.78
N ARG A 11 10.75 -28.61 -22.48
CA ARG A 11 9.60 -27.91 -21.90
C ARG A 11 8.48 -28.93 -21.67
N ARG A 12 8.02 -29.07 -20.42
CA ARG A 12 6.79 -29.82 -20.12
C ARG A 12 5.55 -29.02 -20.56
N PRO A 13 4.55 -29.64 -21.20
CA PRO A 13 3.28 -28.98 -21.50
C PRO A 13 2.41 -28.88 -20.23
N SER A 14 1.67 -27.77 -20.11
CA SER A 14 0.70 -27.53 -19.04
C SER A 14 -0.67 -28.12 -19.38
N ALA A 15 -1.29 -28.82 -18.42
CA ALA A 15 -2.62 -29.41 -18.54
C ALA A 15 -3.73 -28.35 -18.74
N PRO A 16 -4.80 -28.63 -19.51
CA PRO A 16 -5.92 -27.73 -19.68
C PRO A 16 -6.85 -27.73 -18.45
N ARG A 17 -7.45 -26.57 -18.19
CA ARG A 17 -8.25 -26.27 -17.01
C ARG A 17 -9.73 -26.60 -17.30
N ALA A 18 -10.33 -27.48 -16.50
CA ALA A 18 -11.72 -27.89 -16.62
C ALA A 18 -12.69 -26.68 -16.52
N ALA A 19 -13.60 -26.58 -17.50
CA ALA A 19 -14.71 -25.62 -17.50
C ALA A 19 -15.76 -26.05 -16.47
N LYS A 20 -16.23 -25.11 -15.65
CA LYS A 20 -17.29 -25.34 -14.65
C LYS A 20 -18.59 -24.73 -15.18
N ALA A 21 -19.58 -25.58 -15.35
CA ALA A 21 -20.91 -25.25 -15.86
C ALA A 21 -21.68 -24.30 -14.92
N GLU A 22 -22.39 -23.36 -15.54
CA GLU A 22 -23.29 -22.38 -14.95
C GLU A 22 -24.65 -23.04 -14.66
N ARG A 23 -25.17 -22.92 -13.43
CA ARG A 23 -26.56 -23.26 -13.11
C ARG A 23 -27.33 -21.97 -12.86
N VAL A 24 -28.19 -21.63 -13.82
CA VAL A 24 -29.21 -20.59 -13.71
C VAL A 24 -30.32 -21.14 -12.82
N GLY A 25 -30.58 -20.47 -11.69
CA GLY A 25 -31.68 -20.79 -10.79
C GLY A 25 -32.84 -19.81 -11.02
N GLU A 26 -33.92 -20.32 -11.58
CA GLU A 26 -35.20 -19.62 -11.75
C GLU A 26 -35.80 -19.30 -10.37
N ARG A 27 -36.22 -18.04 -10.16
CA ARG A 27 -37.10 -17.65 -9.05
C ARG A 27 -38.44 -17.21 -9.63
N GLY A 28 -39.48 -17.95 -9.29
CA GLY A 28 -40.86 -17.66 -9.67
C GLY A 28 -41.41 -16.34 -9.10
N PRO A 29 -42.55 -15.87 -9.61
CA PRO A 29 -43.13 -14.59 -9.25
C PRO A 29 -43.85 -14.63 -7.90
N ARG A 30 -43.80 -13.51 -7.16
CA ARG A 30 -44.63 -13.27 -5.96
C ARG A 30 -45.99 -12.68 -6.36
N PRO A 31 -47.08 -13.02 -5.65
CA PRO A 31 -48.43 -12.61 -6.01
C PRO A 31 -48.76 -11.16 -5.62
N ALA A 32 -49.72 -10.62 -6.38
CA ALA A 32 -50.35 -9.33 -6.20
C ALA A 32 -51.29 -9.29 -4.99
N ALA A 33 -51.30 -8.16 -4.28
CA ALA A 33 -52.33 -7.74 -3.34
C ALA A 33 -52.65 -6.27 -3.68
N ALA A 34 -53.82 -5.99 -4.25
CA ALA A 34 -55.11 -5.75 -3.58
C ALA A 34 -55.33 -4.23 -3.42
N VAL A 35 -56.32 -3.75 -4.19
CA VAL A 35 -56.86 -2.40 -4.23
C VAL A 35 -57.80 -2.21 -3.05
N GLY A 36 -57.79 -1.01 -2.44
CA GLY A 36 -58.78 -0.56 -1.48
C GLY A 36 -58.82 0.96 -1.40
N GLU A 37 -59.94 1.54 -1.83
CA GLU A 37 -60.28 2.97 -1.78
C GLU A 37 -60.91 3.39 -0.44
N SER A 38 -61.16 4.71 -0.33
CA SER A 38 -61.83 5.50 0.73
C SER A 38 -60.88 6.02 1.83
N GLY A 39 -60.86 7.29 2.24
CA GLY A 39 -61.67 8.47 1.92
C GLY A 39 -61.73 9.38 3.15
N GLY A 40 -61.29 10.64 3.04
CA GLY A 40 -61.69 11.74 3.93
C GLY A 40 -60.72 12.21 5.03
N GLY A 41 -60.48 13.52 5.10
CA GLY A 41 -59.99 14.21 6.31
C GLY A 41 -58.85 15.21 6.09
N LEU A 42 -59.19 16.44 5.68
CA LEU A 42 -58.27 17.58 5.59
C LEU A 42 -58.02 18.20 6.98
N GLY A 43 -56.75 18.32 7.37
CA GLY A 43 -56.25 19.16 8.47
C GLY A 43 -54.72 19.35 8.34
N PRO A 44 -54.17 20.56 8.49
CA PRO A 44 -52.80 20.84 8.07
C PRO A 44 -51.80 20.36 9.13
N VAL A 45 -51.24 19.17 8.94
CA VAL A 45 -50.01 18.79 9.62
C VAL A 45 -48.88 19.65 9.05
N ARG A 46 -48.35 20.53 9.91
CA ARG A 46 -47.22 21.44 9.67
C ARG A 46 -46.20 20.74 8.78
N ALA A 47 -45.93 21.33 7.61
CA ALA A 47 -44.88 20.87 6.73
C ALA A 47 -43.54 20.89 7.50
N TRP A 48 -43.11 19.72 7.94
CA TRP A 48 -41.71 19.49 8.27
C TRP A 48 -40.95 19.70 6.97
N ARG A 49 -40.30 20.86 6.84
CA ARG A 49 -39.29 21.06 5.80
C ARG A 49 -38.10 20.19 6.20
N PRO A 50 -37.76 19.13 5.45
CA PRO A 50 -36.43 18.56 5.57
C PRO A 50 -35.52 19.60 4.92
N GLY A 51 -35.05 20.55 5.73
CA GLY A 51 -33.74 21.14 5.49
C GLY A 51 -32.72 20.03 5.77
N ASP A 52 -32.66 19.05 4.88
CA ASP A 52 -31.76 17.92 5.08
C ASP A 52 -30.51 18.11 4.25
N ARG A 53 -29.48 18.49 5.00
CA ARG A 53 -28.08 18.64 4.62
C ARG A 53 -27.71 17.62 3.56
N SER A 54 -27.51 18.09 2.34
CA SER A 54 -26.76 17.38 1.30
C SER A 54 -25.29 17.25 1.70
N HIS A 55 -24.99 16.53 2.77
CA HIS A 55 -23.71 15.84 2.89
C HIS A 55 -23.74 14.70 1.88
N VAL A 56 -23.52 15.03 0.60
CA VAL A 56 -23.24 14.04 -0.44
C VAL A 56 -22.04 13.23 0.04
N MET A 57 -22.32 11.99 0.38
CA MET A 57 -21.38 11.03 0.94
C MET A 57 -20.27 10.79 -0.09
N SER A 58 -19.05 11.23 0.19
CA SER A 58 -17.87 10.90 -0.61
C SER A 58 -17.43 9.47 -0.32
N VAL A 59 -18.20 8.49 -0.78
CA VAL A 59 -17.87 7.07 -0.60
C VAL A 59 -16.81 6.66 -1.63
N VAL A 60 -15.59 7.18 -1.46
CA VAL A 60 -14.42 6.72 -2.20
C VAL A 60 -13.96 5.40 -1.58
N ARG A 61 -14.63 4.31 -1.96
CA ARG A 61 -14.29 2.94 -1.51
C ARG A 61 -13.64 2.18 -2.64
N SER A 62 -12.48 1.60 -2.36
CA SER A 62 -11.87 0.59 -3.21
C SER A 62 -12.50 -0.78 -2.96
N SER A 63 -12.73 -1.55 -4.02
CA SER A 63 -13.25 -2.93 -3.93
C SER A 63 -12.20 -3.96 -3.49
N VAL A 64 -10.98 -3.50 -3.22
CA VAL A 64 -9.82 -4.33 -2.92
C VAL A 64 -9.70 -4.52 -1.42
N HIS A 65 -9.65 -5.78 -0.97
CA HIS A 65 -9.45 -6.13 0.44
C HIS A 65 -8.16 -5.54 1.05
N ALA A 66 -7.12 -5.43 0.23
CA ALA A 66 -5.83 -4.87 0.63
C ALA A 66 -5.86 -3.34 0.51
N LYS A 67 -6.44 -2.64 1.50
CA LYS A 67 -6.52 -1.17 1.53
C LYS A 67 -5.16 -0.52 1.74
N TRP A 68 -4.41 -1.02 2.71
CA TRP A 68 -3.06 -0.59 3.04
C TRP A 68 -2.19 -1.82 3.16
N VAL A 69 -1.04 -1.83 2.47
CA VAL A 69 -0.08 -2.93 2.56
C VAL A 69 1.34 -2.41 2.49
N VAL A 70 2.21 -2.98 3.31
CA VAL A 70 3.65 -2.72 3.27
C VAL A 70 4.34 -3.85 2.52
N GLY A 71 5.32 -3.51 1.69
CA GLY A 71 6.08 -4.51 0.97
C GLY A 71 7.44 -4.01 0.50
N LYS A 72 8.23 -4.95 -0.01
CA LYS A 72 9.56 -4.70 -0.56
C LYS A 72 9.51 -4.57 -2.07
N VAL A 73 10.10 -3.53 -2.64
CA VAL A 73 10.21 -3.37 -4.10
C VAL A 73 11.14 -4.44 -4.67
N ILE A 74 10.64 -5.24 -5.61
CA ILE A 74 11.42 -6.28 -6.31
C ILE A 74 12.00 -5.73 -7.61
N GLY A 75 11.25 -4.87 -8.30
CA GLY A 75 11.62 -4.43 -9.64
C GLY A 75 10.87 -3.17 -10.07
N THR A 76 11.58 -2.34 -10.83
CA THR A 76 11.13 -1.04 -11.35
C THR A 76 11.27 -0.96 -12.88
N ALA A 77 11.37 -2.11 -13.54
CA ALA A 77 11.56 -2.20 -14.99
C ALA A 77 10.38 -1.66 -15.83
N MET A 78 9.23 -1.38 -15.20
CA MET A 78 8.03 -0.89 -15.88
C MET A 78 7.91 0.63 -15.73
N GLN A 79 7.43 1.30 -16.76
CA GLN A 79 7.19 2.74 -16.71
C GLN A 79 6.12 3.09 -15.68
N LYS A 80 6.44 4.03 -14.77
CA LYS A 80 5.55 4.57 -13.73
C LYS A 80 4.86 3.49 -12.87
N THR A 81 5.50 2.32 -12.72
CA THR A 81 4.93 1.18 -12.03
C THR A 81 6.02 0.40 -11.28
N ALA A 82 5.82 0.20 -9.97
CA ALA A 82 6.70 -0.61 -9.14
C ALA A 82 6.10 -2.01 -8.90
N LYS A 83 6.94 -3.04 -8.99
CA LYS A 83 6.59 -4.42 -8.63
C LYS A 83 7.00 -4.67 -7.18
N VAL A 84 6.02 -4.88 -6.31
CA VAL A 84 6.21 -4.96 -4.85
C VAL A 84 5.88 -6.36 -4.34
N ARG A 85 6.75 -6.92 -3.48
CA ARG A 85 6.52 -8.15 -2.73
C ARG A 85 5.92 -7.80 -1.37
N VAL A 86 4.68 -8.19 -1.15
CA VAL A 86 4.05 -8.15 0.17
C VAL A 86 4.18 -9.52 0.81
N THR A 87 4.59 -9.55 2.08
CA THR A 87 4.64 -10.79 2.87
C THR A 87 3.55 -10.74 3.93
N ARG A 88 2.87 -11.87 4.13
CA ARG A 88 1.85 -12.04 5.17
C ARG A 88 2.15 -13.32 5.93
N LEU A 89 1.93 -13.31 7.23
CA LEU A 89 1.98 -14.51 8.05
C LEU A 89 0.71 -15.31 7.82
N VAL A 90 0.88 -16.59 7.46
CA VAL A 90 -0.22 -17.54 7.29
C VAL A 90 0.05 -18.71 8.22
N LEU A 91 -0.95 -19.06 9.02
CA LEU A 91 -0.90 -20.22 9.91
C LEU A 91 -1.02 -21.50 9.09
N ASP A 92 -0.08 -22.41 9.26
CA ASP A 92 -0.25 -23.79 8.82
C ASP A 92 -1.13 -24.55 9.83
N PRO A 93 -2.28 -25.13 9.42
CA PRO A 93 -3.21 -25.74 10.36
C PRO A 93 -2.71 -27.05 10.96
N TYR A 94 -1.77 -27.74 10.31
CA TYR A 94 -1.21 -29.00 10.81
C TYR A 94 -0.10 -28.75 11.83
N LEU A 95 0.85 -27.87 11.49
CA LEU A 95 1.99 -27.58 12.35
C LEU A 95 1.71 -26.49 13.39
N LEU A 96 0.62 -25.74 13.25
CA LEU A 96 0.28 -24.57 14.06
C LEU A 96 1.41 -23.52 14.12
N LYS A 97 2.17 -23.41 13.03
CA LYS A 97 3.29 -22.47 12.87
C LYS A 97 2.97 -21.45 11.78
N TYR A 98 3.35 -20.20 12.03
CA TYR A 98 3.23 -19.13 11.03
C TYR A 98 4.36 -19.19 10.02
N PHE A 99 4.00 -19.10 8.74
CA PHE A 99 4.95 -19.02 7.64
C PHE A 99 4.72 -17.78 6.79
N ASN A 100 5.81 -17.26 6.22
CA ASN A 100 5.81 -16.09 5.35
C ASN A 100 5.25 -16.46 3.96
N LYS A 101 3.99 -16.12 3.69
CA LYS A 101 3.39 -16.21 2.37
C LYS A 101 3.58 -14.91 1.59
N ARG A 102 4.26 -14.97 0.47
CA ARG A 102 4.52 -13.82 -0.41
C ARG A 102 3.46 -13.66 -1.49
N LYS A 103 3.06 -12.43 -1.79
CA LYS A 103 2.21 -12.06 -2.93
C LYS A 103 2.78 -10.82 -3.61
N THR A 104 2.79 -10.81 -4.93
CA THR A 104 3.25 -9.67 -5.71
C THR A 104 2.09 -8.73 -6.05
N TYR A 105 2.32 -7.44 -5.87
CA TYR A 105 1.40 -6.37 -6.20
C TYR A 105 2.08 -5.39 -7.16
N PHE A 106 1.29 -4.77 -8.03
CA PHE A 106 1.73 -3.68 -8.87
C PHE A 106 1.19 -2.38 -8.29
N ALA A 107 2.10 -1.43 -8.08
CA ALA A 107 1.81 -0.12 -7.57
C ALA A 107 2.12 0.92 -8.65
N HIS A 108 1.21 1.88 -8.83
CA HIS A 108 1.50 3.05 -9.64
C HIS A 108 2.44 3.99 -8.88
N ASP A 109 3.53 4.39 -9.51
CA ASP A 109 4.48 5.38 -9.03
C ASP A 109 4.59 6.48 -10.09
N ALA A 110 4.07 7.68 -9.81
CA ALA A 110 4.05 8.77 -10.77
C ALA A 110 5.44 9.34 -11.06
N LEU A 111 6.30 9.36 -10.04
CA LEU A 111 7.60 10.05 -10.04
C LEU A 111 8.78 9.09 -10.24
N GLN A 112 8.52 7.78 -10.29
CA GLN A 112 9.54 6.73 -10.44
C GLN A 112 10.65 6.82 -9.38
N GLN A 113 10.28 7.20 -8.15
CA GLN A 113 11.23 7.39 -7.06
C GLN A 113 11.67 6.08 -6.41
N CYS A 114 10.92 5.00 -6.62
CA CYS A 114 11.23 3.70 -6.03
C CYS A 114 12.54 3.12 -6.57
N THR A 115 13.35 2.56 -5.66
CA THR A 115 14.51 1.72 -6.01
C THR A 115 14.29 0.27 -5.61
N VAL A 116 14.99 -0.65 -6.27
CA VAL A 116 14.91 -2.07 -5.92
C VAL A 116 15.45 -2.28 -4.52
N GLY A 117 14.65 -2.91 -3.65
CA GLY A 117 15.02 -3.15 -2.27
C GLY A 117 14.34 -2.25 -1.25
N ASP A 118 13.71 -1.15 -1.68
CA ASP A 118 13.00 -0.22 -0.80
C ASP A 118 11.82 -0.91 -0.09
N ILE A 119 11.51 -0.43 1.12
CA ILE A 119 10.28 -0.78 1.84
C ILE A 119 9.28 0.35 1.62
N VAL A 120 8.13 0.01 1.05
CA VAL A 120 7.13 0.98 0.58
C VAL A 120 5.75 0.70 1.17
N LEU A 121 5.01 1.77 1.42
CA LEU A 121 3.61 1.75 1.79
C LEU A 121 2.76 1.89 0.53
N LEU A 122 1.85 0.93 0.32
CA LEU A 122 0.90 0.94 -0.77
C LEU A 122 -0.51 1.25 -0.28
N LYS A 123 -1.18 2.14 -1.00
CA LYS A 123 -2.59 2.48 -0.82
C LYS A 123 -3.43 1.87 -1.93
N ALA A 124 -4.61 1.37 -1.62
CA ALA A 124 -5.55 0.90 -2.64
C ALA A 124 -6.15 2.06 -3.41
N LEU A 125 -6.15 1.94 -4.74
CA LEU A 125 -6.85 2.86 -5.61
C LEU A 125 -8.37 2.61 -5.55
N PRO A 126 -9.21 3.66 -5.52
CA PRO A 126 -10.67 3.49 -5.59
C PRO A 126 -11.08 2.83 -6.91
N VAL A 127 -10.47 3.28 -8.01
CA VAL A 127 -10.65 2.71 -9.36
C VAL A 127 -9.31 2.11 -9.82
N PRO A 128 -9.27 0.81 -10.16
CA PRO A 128 -8.08 0.20 -10.74
C PRO A 128 -7.69 0.87 -12.06
N ARG A 129 -6.42 1.25 -12.23
CA ARG A 129 -5.93 1.84 -13.50
C ARG A 129 -5.79 0.80 -14.61
N THR A 130 -5.45 -0.43 -14.25
CA THR A 130 -5.28 -1.55 -15.17
C THR A 130 -5.67 -2.83 -14.44
N LYS A 131 -5.84 -3.94 -15.17
CA LYS A 131 -6.18 -5.26 -14.60
C LYS A 131 -5.34 -5.66 -13.37
N HIS A 132 -4.05 -5.34 -13.39
CA HIS A 132 -3.10 -5.71 -12.34
C HIS A 132 -2.70 -4.55 -11.41
N VAL A 133 -2.87 -3.29 -11.84
CA VAL A 133 -2.49 -2.09 -11.08
C VAL A 133 -3.69 -1.63 -10.26
N LYS A 134 -3.72 -2.07 -9.01
CA LYS A 134 -4.80 -1.79 -8.03
C LYS A 134 -4.35 -0.90 -6.88
N HIS A 135 -3.04 -0.62 -6.82
CA HIS A 135 -2.43 0.13 -5.74
C HIS A 135 -1.66 1.32 -6.29
N GLU A 136 -1.50 2.30 -5.42
CA GLU A 136 -0.68 3.49 -5.58
C GLU A 136 0.41 3.45 -4.53
N LEU A 137 1.59 3.95 -4.89
CA LEU A 137 2.65 4.23 -3.93
C LEU A 137 2.23 5.42 -3.07
N ALA A 138 2.02 5.21 -1.78
CA ALA A 138 1.73 6.30 -0.86
C ALA A 138 3.04 6.95 -0.41
N GLU A 139 3.91 6.14 0.21
CA GLU A 139 5.13 6.63 0.86
C GLU A 139 6.24 5.59 0.77
N ILE A 140 7.49 6.05 0.70
CA ILE A 140 8.67 5.20 0.85
C ILE A 140 9.05 5.23 2.33
N ILE A 141 8.83 4.12 3.04
CA ILE A 141 9.07 4.01 4.48
C ILE A 141 10.58 3.93 4.74
N PHE A 142 11.25 3.02 4.04
CA PHE A 142 12.69 2.84 4.16
C PHE A 142 13.34 2.80 2.78
N LYS A 143 14.17 3.80 2.52
CA LYS A 143 14.99 3.87 1.32
C LYS A 143 16.20 2.95 1.46
N VAL A 144 16.48 2.13 0.45
CA VAL A 144 17.68 1.29 0.45
C VAL A 144 18.93 2.17 0.53
N GLY A 145 19.85 1.85 1.46
CA GLY A 145 21.12 2.56 1.65
C GLY A 145 21.03 3.91 2.37
N ARG A 146 19.85 4.53 2.48
CA ARG A 146 19.64 5.80 3.19
C ARG A 146 18.42 5.73 4.10
N VAL A 147 18.54 4.91 5.14
CA VAL A 147 17.49 4.74 6.15
C VAL A 147 17.60 5.88 7.17
N ILE A 148 16.47 6.51 7.48
CA ILE A 148 16.34 7.49 8.56
C ILE A 148 15.57 6.79 9.68
N ASP A 149 16.08 6.83 10.90
CA ASP A 149 15.37 6.28 12.04
C ASP A 149 14.10 7.11 12.33
N PRO A 150 12.90 6.51 12.35
CA PRO A 150 11.66 7.24 12.61
C PRO A 150 11.59 7.82 14.03
N VAL A 151 12.40 7.34 14.98
CA VAL A 151 12.38 7.83 16.36
C VAL A 151 13.24 9.08 16.51
N THR A 152 14.50 9.04 16.06
CA THR A 152 15.46 10.14 16.22
C THR A 152 15.56 11.09 15.02
N GLY A 153 15.08 10.68 13.84
CA GLY A 153 15.24 11.42 12.58
C GLY A 153 16.67 11.44 12.05
N LYS A 154 17.59 10.69 12.65
CA LYS A 154 18.99 10.62 12.24
C LYS A 154 19.23 9.50 11.22
N PRO A 155 20.17 9.69 10.29
CA PRO A 155 20.52 8.65 9.32
C PRO A 155 21.20 7.47 10.03
N CYS A 156 20.79 6.24 9.69
CA CYS A 156 21.31 5.02 10.28
C CYS A 156 21.73 3.99 9.22
N ALA A 157 22.77 3.23 9.56
CA ALA A 157 23.24 2.09 8.80
C ALA A 157 23.12 0.84 9.67
N GLY A 158 22.07 0.04 9.43
CA GLY A 158 21.79 -1.13 10.24
C GLY A 158 21.46 -0.74 11.68
N THR A 159 22.29 -1.15 12.63
CA THR A 159 22.15 -0.85 14.06
C THR A 159 22.94 0.38 14.52
N THR A 160 23.78 0.96 13.65
CA THR A 160 24.65 2.10 13.99
C THR A 160 24.13 3.40 13.38
N TYR A 161 24.14 4.48 14.15
CA TYR A 161 23.86 5.82 13.64
C TYR A 161 25.06 6.34 12.84
N LEU A 162 24.78 6.98 11.70
CA LEU A 162 25.80 7.72 10.96
C LEU A 162 26.09 9.08 11.61
N GLU A 163 25.06 9.67 12.23
CA GLU A 163 25.18 10.88 13.02
C GLU A 163 24.66 10.61 14.43
N SER A 164 25.50 10.85 15.44
CA SER A 164 25.11 10.65 16.83
C SER A 164 23.94 11.58 17.18
N PRO A 165 22.87 11.10 17.81
CA PRO A 165 21.79 11.96 18.28
C PRO A 165 22.24 12.94 19.38
N VAL A 166 23.36 12.64 20.06
CA VAL A 166 23.86 13.41 21.22
C VAL A 166 24.73 14.61 20.80
N SER A 167 25.26 14.64 19.57
CA SER A 167 26.18 15.71 19.13
C SER A 167 25.50 17.07 18.86
N LEU A 168 24.17 17.16 18.94
CA LEU A 168 23.44 18.42 18.80
C LEU A 168 23.66 19.39 19.97
N GLU A 169 24.24 18.95 21.08
CA GLU A 169 24.60 19.84 22.19
C GLU A 169 25.94 20.57 21.97
N THR A 170 26.77 20.19 20.99
CA THR A 170 28.12 20.76 20.83
C THR A 170 28.25 21.78 19.70
N THR A 171 27.26 21.93 18.82
CA THR A 171 27.32 22.90 17.70
C THR A 171 26.86 24.32 18.05
N CYS A 172 26.47 24.56 19.31
CA CYS A 172 26.10 25.88 19.82
C CYS A 172 27.14 26.49 20.78
N LEU A 173 28.42 26.15 20.65
CA LEU A 173 29.48 27.03 21.13
C LEU A 173 29.92 27.90 19.95
N PRO A 174 29.38 29.13 19.79
CA PRO A 174 29.91 30.05 18.81
C PRO A 174 31.38 30.31 19.13
N LYS A 175 32.16 30.31 18.05
CA LYS A 175 33.56 30.70 17.94
C LYS A 175 33.79 32.02 18.71
N ASN A 176 34.21 31.94 19.97
CA ASN A 176 34.61 33.09 20.79
C ASN A 176 35.82 32.76 21.67
N LEU A 177 36.68 31.86 21.19
CA LEU A 177 37.90 31.44 21.89
C LEU A 177 39.19 31.86 21.15
N GLU A 178 39.07 32.67 20.09
CA GLU A 178 40.21 33.28 19.40
C GLU A 178 40.53 34.70 19.91
N GLU A 179 39.60 35.39 20.58
CA GLU A 179 39.87 36.73 21.16
C GLU A 179 40.65 36.71 22.48
N LEU A 180 40.71 35.57 23.20
CA LEU A 180 41.38 35.49 24.50
C LEU A 180 42.87 35.11 24.44
N LYS A 181 43.44 34.85 23.25
CA LYS A 181 44.87 34.55 23.10
C LYS A 181 45.72 35.78 22.75
N SER A 182 45.10 36.90 22.36
CA SER A 182 45.80 38.12 21.94
C SER A 182 46.16 39.07 23.09
N SER A 183 45.67 38.85 24.32
CA SER A 183 45.89 39.79 25.44
C SER A 183 46.98 39.38 26.44
N SER A 184 47.76 38.32 26.17
CA SER A 184 48.81 37.83 27.10
C SER A 184 50.25 38.02 26.60
N ALA A 185 50.47 38.86 25.58
CA ALA A 185 51.80 39.30 25.17
C ALA A 185 51.96 40.80 25.46
N GLN A 186 52.31 41.12 26.70
CA GLN A 186 53.06 42.32 27.06
C GLN A 186 54.47 41.90 27.46
#